data_AF-A0A3N5TWH3-F1
#
_entry.id   AF-A0A3N5TWH3-F1
#
_cell.length_a   1.000
_cell.length_b   1.000
_cell.length_c   1.000
_cell.angle_alpha   90.00
_cell.angle_beta   90.00
_cell.angle_gamma   90.00
#
_symmetry.space_group_name_H-M   'P 1'
#
loop_
_entity.id
_entity.type
_entity.pdbx_description
1 polymer ?
#
loop_
_entity_poly.entity_id
_entity_poly.type
_entity_poly.pdbx_seq_one_letter_code
_entity_poly.pdbx_strand_id
1 'polypeptide(L)'
;MNDPEILQKLNAAANRKAERLRAGADPAVAGWQCLLEEMLVKLEDYLVPGRVVTFQSVAPEERTLFEELSRFLELPPQVCAVFIPPSVLQAMVFAPESVPAAARLARDAGILLASRCRDYTIILNTLFAVPPYAAGIDVYENGNLLAGYSYRTVAECRANLPQVLRTYLR
;
A
#
# COMPACT_ATOMS: atom_id res chain seq x y z
N MET A 1 -15.24 -17.57 -1.67
CA MET A 1 -14.51 -18.28 -0.60
C MET A 1 -14.68 -17.43 0.65
N ASN A 2 -15.69 -17.73 1.48
CA ASN A 2 -15.99 -16.98 2.70
C ASN A 2 -15.21 -17.60 3.85
N ASP A 3 -13.94 -17.22 3.97
CA ASP A 3 -13.13 -17.60 5.12
C ASP A 3 -13.61 -16.79 6.35
N PRO A 4 -14.12 -17.45 7.40
CA PRO A 4 -14.59 -16.76 8.61
C PRO A 4 -13.49 -15.95 9.30
N GLU A 5 -12.22 -16.36 9.16
CA GLU A 5 -11.08 -15.64 9.74
C GLU A 5 -10.82 -14.31 9.02
N ILE A 6 -10.89 -14.31 7.69
CA ILE A 6 -10.75 -13.07 6.89
C ILE A 6 -11.88 -12.10 7.24
N LEU A 7 -13.13 -12.58 7.34
CA LEU A 7 -14.26 -11.73 7.75
C LEU A 7 -14.07 -11.11 9.13
N GLN A 8 -13.53 -11.87 10.09
CA GLN A 8 -13.22 -11.36 11.42
C GLN A 8 -12.15 -10.24 11.35
N LYS A 9 -11.08 -10.43 10.57
CA LYS A 9 -10.01 -9.43 10.40
C LYS A 9 -10.52 -8.16 9.71
N LEU A 10 -11.37 -8.29 8.70
CA LEU A 10 -12.00 -7.15 8.02
C LEU A 10 -12.93 -6.36 8.96
N ASN A 11 -13.72 -7.06 9.78
CA ASN A 11 -14.54 -6.41 10.81
C ASN A 11 -13.66 -5.69 11.85
N ALA A 12 -12.50 -6.25 12.21
CA ALA A 12 -11.56 -5.59 13.10
C ALA A 12 -10.98 -4.30 12.47
N ALA A 13 -10.67 -4.30 11.17
CA ALA A 13 -10.24 -3.09 10.46
C ALA A 13 -11.33 -2.00 10.45
N ALA A 14 -12.58 -2.38 10.19
CA ALA A 14 -13.73 -1.48 10.25
C ALA A 14 -13.94 -0.89 11.66
N ASN A 15 -13.79 -1.71 12.71
CA ASN A 15 -13.86 -1.24 14.09
C ASN A 15 -12.73 -0.26 14.43
N ARG A 16 -11.49 -0.53 14.00
CA ARG A 16 -10.37 0.40 14.14
C ARG A 16 -10.63 1.73 13.42
N LYS A 17 -11.22 1.71 12.22
CA LYS A 17 -11.66 2.94 11.55
C LYS A 17 -12.64 3.73 12.41
N ALA A 18 -13.67 3.07 12.97
CA ALA A 18 -14.64 3.74 13.85
C ALA A 18 -13.99 4.32 15.11
N GLU A 19 -13.01 3.63 15.69
CA GLU A 19 -12.20 4.12 16.81
C GLU A 19 -11.39 5.37 16.44
N ARG A 20 -10.68 5.34 15.30
CA ARG A 20 -9.93 6.49 14.77
C ARG A 20 -10.84 7.72 14.59
N LEU A 21 -12.04 7.52 14.02
CA LEU A 21 -13.03 8.59 13.85
C LEU A 21 -13.52 9.16 15.19
N ARG A 22 -13.81 8.29 16.17
CA ARG A 22 -14.19 8.74 17.53
C ARG A 22 -13.08 9.51 18.23
N ALA A 23 -11.82 9.18 17.93
CA ALA A 23 -10.64 9.90 18.41
C ALA A 23 -10.38 11.23 17.67
N GLY A 24 -11.22 11.60 16.69
CA GLY A 24 -11.12 12.85 15.96
C GLY A 24 -10.24 12.80 14.71
N ALA A 25 -9.87 11.61 14.23
CA ALA A 25 -9.12 11.48 12.99
C ALA A 25 -9.92 12.01 11.78
N ASP A 26 -9.20 12.53 10.79
CA ASP A 26 -9.81 12.97 9.54
C ASP A 26 -10.53 11.79 8.84
N PRO A 27 -11.82 11.95 8.43
CA PRO A 27 -12.57 10.86 7.84
C PRO A 27 -12.00 10.29 6.54
N ALA A 28 -11.38 11.13 5.71
CA ALA A 28 -10.77 10.69 4.47
C ALA A 28 -9.51 9.88 4.75
N VAL A 29 -8.64 10.35 5.65
CA VAL A 29 -7.41 9.64 6.04
C VAL A 29 -7.73 8.32 6.77
N ALA A 30 -8.66 8.33 7.72
CA ALA A 30 -9.09 7.13 8.44
C ALA A 30 -9.75 6.11 7.50
N GLY A 31 -10.55 6.58 6.53
CA GLY A 31 -11.12 5.75 5.48
C GLY A 31 -10.06 5.14 4.56
N TRP A 32 -9.07 5.94 4.16
CA TRP A 32 -7.98 5.50 3.31
C TRP A 32 -7.09 4.45 4.00
N GLN A 33 -6.67 4.70 5.24
CA GLN A 33 -5.88 3.72 5.99
C GLN A 33 -6.65 2.39 6.17
N CYS A 34 -7.97 2.45 6.42
CA CYS A 34 -8.82 1.25 6.49
C CYS A 34 -8.81 0.46 5.17
N LEU A 35 -8.92 1.13 4.03
CA LEU A 35 -8.88 0.48 2.72
C LEU A 35 -7.53 -0.25 2.49
N LEU A 36 -6.41 0.41 2.81
CA LEU A 36 -5.08 -0.19 2.67
C LEU A 36 -4.90 -1.40 3.60
N GLU A 37 -5.42 -1.28 4.82
CA GLU A 37 -5.43 -2.36 5.81
C GLU A 37 -6.24 -3.57 5.32
N GLU A 38 -7.42 -3.35 4.75
CA GLU A 38 -8.25 -4.42 4.18
C GLU A 38 -7.55 -5.12 3.00
N MET A 39 -6.79 -4.38 2.18
CA MET A 39 -5.98 -4.97 1.11
C MET A 39 -4.90 -5.90 1.69
N LEU A 40 -4.18 -5.45 2.72
CA LEU A 40 -3.16 -6.27 3.38
C LEU A 40 -3.76 -7.51 4.07
N VAL A 41 -4.91 -7.37 4.73
CA VAL A 41 -5.64 -8.50 5.32
C VAL A 41 -6.02 -9.55 4.27
N LYS A 42 -6.53 -9.13 3.10
CA LYS A 42 -6.91 -10.05 2.02
C LYS A 42 -5.72 -10.77 1.40
N LEU A 43 -4.52 -10.19 1.51
CA LEU A 43 -3.28 -10.72 0.95
C LEU A 43 -2.43 -11.43 2.00
N GLU A 44 -2.84 -11.43 3.27
CA GLU A 44 -2.01 -11.79 4.43
C GLU A 44 -1.33 -13.15 4.29
N ASP A 45 -2.05 -14.16 3.79
CA ASP A 45 -1.53 -15.53 3.63
C ASP A 45 -0.49 -15.68 2.50
N TYR A 46 -0.39 -14.68 1.63
CA TYR A 46 0.58 -14.62 0.54
C TYR A 46 1.79 -13.75 0.87
N LEU A 47 1.73 -12.96 1.94
CA LEU A 47 2.83 -12.09 2.35
C LEU A 47 3.96 -12.90 2.98
N VAL A 48 5.18 -12.58 2.58
CA VAL A 48 6.38 -13.24 3.11
C VAL A 48 7.21 -12.23 3.90
N PRO A 49 7.48 -12.49 5.20
CA PRO A 49 8.28 -11.58 6.01
C PRO A 49 9.67 -11.35 5.41
N GLY A 50 10.14 -10.09 5.43
CA GLY A 50 11.41 -9.67 4.87
C GLY A 50 11.48 -9.66 3.34
N ARG A 51 10.35 -9.81 2.63
CA ARG A 51 10.31 -9.83 1.16
C ARG A 51 9.22 -8.94 0.59
N VAL A 52 9.52 -8.38 -0.59
CA VAL A 52 8.50 -7.81 -1.47
C VAL A 52 7.89 -8.95 -2.29
N VAL A 53 6.58 -9.11 -2.20
CA VAL A 53 5.83 -10.08 -3.03
C VAL A 53 4.96 -9.36 -4.06
N THR A 54 4.47 -10.07 -5.06
CA THR A 54 3.51 -9.53 -6.05
C THR A 54 2.63 -10.64 -6.65
N PHE A 55 1.76 -10.19 -7.55
CA PHE A 55 1.00 -10.90 -8.59
C PHE A 55 1.70 -12.16 -9.13
N GLN A 56 1.07 -13.33 -9.22
CA GLN A 56 1.61 -14.41 -10.08
C GLN A 56 1.57 -13.99 -11.56
N SER A 57 0.47 -13.36 -11.97
CA SER A 57 0.28 -12.82 -13.31
C SER A 57 0.51 -11.32 -13.28
N VAL A 58 1.69 -10.89 -13.75
CA VAL A 58 2.06 -9.49 -13.91
C VAL A 58 2.40 -9.29 -15.39
N ALA A 59 1.94 -8.20 -16.00
CA ALA A 59 2.29 -7.89 -17.37
C ALA A 59 3.83 -7.76 -17.50
N PRO A 60 4.45 -8.19 -18.61
CA PRO A 60 5.90 -8.11 -18.77
C PRO A 60 6.47 -6.72 -18.49
N GLU A 61 5.74 -5.67 -18.87
CA GLU A 61 6.11 -4.28 -18.69
C GLU A 61 6.10 -3.85 -17.21
N GLU A 62 5.17 -4.37 -16.42
CA GLU A 62 4.99 -4.05 -15.00
C GLU A 62 5.97 -4.83 -14.10
N ARG A 63 6.44 -5.99 -14.58
CA ARG A 63 7.35 -6.87 -13.86
C ARG A 63 8.71 -6.25 -13.58
N THR A 64 9.18 -5.36 -14.46
CA THR A 64 10.49 -4.71 -14.33
C THR A 64 10.64 -3.97 -13.00
N LEU A 65 9.63 -3.17 -12.62
CA LEU A 65 9.68 -2.41 -11.37
C LEU A 65 9.64 -3.33 -10.15
N PHE A 66 8.82 -4.38 -10.19
CA PHE A 66 8.80 -5.38 -9.11
C PHE A 66 10.17 -6.04 -8.90
N GLU A 67 10.82 -6.47 -9.99
CA GLU A 67 12.14 -7.10 -9.91
C GLU A 67 13.22 -6.13 -9.41
N GLU A 68 13.11 -4.85 -9.75
CA GLU A 68 13.96 -3.80 -9.22
C GLU A 68 13.74 -3.56 -7.73
N LEU A 69 12.49 -3.46 -7.28
CA LEU A 69 12.14 -3.30 -5.86
C LEU A 69 12.60 -4.49 -5.04
N SER A 70 12.35 -5.71 -5.53
CA SER A 70 12.71 -6.96 -4.83
C SER A 70 14.21 -7.15 -4.68
N ARG A 71 15.02 -6.59 -5.60
CA ARG A 71 16.49 -6.63 -5.51
C ARG A 71 17.06 -5.55 -4.59
N PHE A 72 16.44 -4.36 -4.59
CA PHE A 72 17.00 -3.19 -3.92
C PHE A 72 16.49 -3.00 -2.48
N LEU A 73 15.28 -3.47 -2.18
CA LEU A 73 14.67 -3.31 -0.86
C LEU A 73 15.06 -4.47 0.07
N GLU A 74 16.02 -4.20 0.94
CA GLU A 74 16.27 -5.03 2.12
C GLU A 74 15.25 -4.70 3.21
N LEU A 75 14.20 -5.51 3.32
CA LEU A 75 13.16 -5.34 4.33
C LEU A 75 13.58 -5.98 5.67
N PRO A 76 13.27 -5.34 6.82
CA PRO A 76 13.42 -5.98 8.12
C PRO A 76 12.63 -7.30 8.19
N PRO A 77 13.08 -8.32 8.94
CA PRO A 77 12.46 -9.65 8.98
C PRO A 77 10.98 -9.66 9.39
N GLN A 78 10.50 -8.65 10.12
CA GLN A 78 9.12 -8.51 10.57
C GLN A 78 8.25 -7.69 9.62
N VAL A 79 8.80 -7.16 8.53
CA VAL A 79 8.07 -6.34 7.55
C VAL A 79 7.59 -7.22 6.41
N CYS A 80 6.32 -7.06 6.08
CA CYS A 80 5.69 -7.66 4.91
C CYS A 80 5.37 -6.55 3.92
N ALA A 81 5.70 -6.77 2.65
CA ALA A 81 5.38 -5.80 1.61
C ALA A 81 4.83 -6.48 0.35
N VAL A 82 3.87 -5.83 -0.29
CA VAL A 82 3.30 -6.26 -1.56
C VAL A 82 3.36 -5.13 -2.57
N PHE A 83 3.94 -5.42 -3.73
CA PHE A 83 3.82 -4.58 -4.90
C PHE A 83 2.54 -4.94 -5.64
N ILE A 84 1.66 -3.96 -5.84
CA ILE A 84 0.42 -4.11 -6.59
C ILE A 84 0.61 -3.40 -7.95
N PRO A 85 0.70 -4.15 -9.06
CA PRO A 85 0.85 -3.57 -10.39
C PRO A 85 -0.36 -2.71 -10.78
N PRO A 86 -0.20 -1.75 -11.71
CA PRO A 86 -1.30 -0.94 -12.24
C PRO A 86 -2.48 -1.79 -12.69
N SER A 87 -2.26 -2.84 -13.49
CA SER A 87 -3.31 -3.74 -13.98
C SER A 87 -4.17 -4.33 -12.86
N VAL A 88 -3.55 -4.72 -11.75
CA VAL A 88 -4.23 -5.27 -10.58
C VAL A 88 -4.94 -4.17 -9.78
N LEU A 89 -4.30 -3.01 -9.58
CA LEU A 89 -4.94 -1.86 -8.92
C LEU A 89 -6.20 -1.42 -9.65
N GLN A 90 -6.13 -1.33 -10.97
CA GLN A 90 -7.28 -0.98 -11.80
C GLN A 90 -8.40 -2.02 -11.61
N ALA A 91 -8.09 -3.31 -11.63
CA ALA A 91 -9.09 -4.36 -11.39
C ALA A 91 -9.68 -4.32 -9.96
N MET A 92 -8.88 -3.94 -8.95
CA MET A 92 -9.32 -3.83 -7.55
C MET A 92 -10.17 -2.57 -7.29
N VAL A 93 -9.83 -1.45 -7.93
CA VAL A 93 -10.43 -0.13 -7.71
C VAL A 93 -11.66 0.08 -8.60
N PHE A 94 -11.71 -0.51 -9.81
CA PHE A 94 -12.85 -0.39 -10.72
C PHE A 94 -13.90 -1.48 -10.49
N ALA A 95 -14.70 -1.30 -9.44
CA ALA A 95 -16.14 -1.40 -9.65
C ALA A 95 -16.57 -0.19 -10.51
N PRO A 96 -17.39 -0.35 -11.56
CA PRO A 96 -17.54 0.65 -12.63
C PRO A 96 -17.97 2.07 -12.20
N GLU A 97 -18.51 2.26 -10.99
CA GLU A 97 -19.27 3.48 -10.63
C GLU A 97 -18.60 4.45 -9.65
N SER A 98 -17.46 4.14 -9.02
CA SER A 98 -17.04 4.86 -7.79
C SER A 98 -15.79 5.76 -7.85
N VAL A 99 -15.13 5.95 -9.02
CA VAL A 99 -13.87 6.75 -9.10
C VAL A 99 -13.88 7.74 -10.28
N PRO A 100 -13.46 9.01 -10.08
CA PRO A 100 -13.36 10.00 -11.16
C PRO A 100 -12.40 9.56 -12.28
N ALA A 101 -12.77 9.86 -13.53
CA ALA A 101 -12.01 9.48 -14.73
C ALA A 101 -10.56 10.01 -14.75
N ALA A 102 -10.23 11.07 -14.01
CA ALA A 102 -8.87 11.58 -13.89
C ALA A 102 -7.93 10.63 -13.13
N ALA A 103 -8.44 9.90 -12.13
CA ALA A 103 -7.66 8.89 -11.40
C ALA A 103 -7.45 7.60 -12.24
N ARG A 104 -8.34 7.31 -13.21
CA ARG A 104 -8.13 6.26 -14.23
C ARG A 104 -6.98 6.56 -15.19
N LEU A 105 -6.59 7.83 -15.31
CA LEU A 105 -5.61 8.34 -16.26
C LEU A 105 -4.23 8.56 -15.64
N ALA A 106 -4.06 8.33 -14.33
CA ALA A 106 -2.75 8.33 -13.72
C ALA A 106 -1.94 7.17 -14.33
N ARG A 107 -0.92 7.50 -15.12
CA ARG A 107 0.10 6.54 -15.53
C ARG A 107 0.99 6.30 -14.30
N ASP A 108 0.50 5.58 -13.31
CA ASP A 108 1.36 5.09 -12.25
C ASP A 108 2.01 3.77 -12.67
N ALA A 109 3.17 3.48 -12.07
CA ALA A 109 3.86 2.22 -12.21
C ALA A 109 3.46 1.25 -11.08
N GLY A 110 2.31 1.46 -10.43
CA GLY A 110 1.80 0.65 -9.33
C GLY A 110 2.07 1.27 -7.96
N ILE A 111 1.70 0.50 -6.93
CA ILE A 111 1.96 0.86 -5.53
C ILE A 111 2.73 -0.23 -4.80
N LEU A 112 3.50 0.16 -3.78
CA LEU A 112 4.02 -0.74 -2.77
C LEU A 112 3.32 -0.46 -1.45
N LEU A 113 2.66 -1.48 -0.89
CA LEU A 113 2.18 -1.44 0.48
C LEU A 113 3.15 -2.18 1.38
N ALA A 114 3.51 -1.59 2.51
CA ALA A 114 4.36 -2.21 3.51
C ALA A 114 3.83 -1.96 4.92
N SER A 115 3.93 -2.98 5.76
CA SER A 115 3.56 -2.94 7.17
C SER A 115 4.36 -3.97 7.95
N ARG A 116 4.37 -3.89 9.27
CA ARG A 116 4.73 -5.07 10.07
C ARG A 116 3.75 -6.20 9.76
N CYS A 117 4.24 -7.41 9.61
CA CYS A 117 3.41 -8.56 9.27
C CYS A 117 2.32 -8.74 10.33
N ARG A 118 1.04 -8.73 9.90
CA ARG A 118 -0.15 -8.87 10.76
C ARG A 118 -0.35 -7.76 11.80
N ASP A 119 0.42 -6.68 11.73
CA ASP A 119 0.25 -5.47 12.52
C ASP A 119 0.15 -4.28 11.56
N TYR A 120 -1.08 -3.81 11.36
CA TYR A 120 -1.43 -2.74 10.42
C TYR A 120 -1.62 -1.39 11.11
N THR A 121 -1.01 -1.22 12.30
CA THR A 121 -1.04 0.06 13.04
C THR A 121 -0.40 1.17 12.21
N ILE A 122 0.76 0.87 11.62
CA ILE A 122 1.49 1.74 10.70
C ILE A 122 1.47 1.11 9.31
N ILE A 123 0.92 1.82 8.33
CA ILE A 123 0.91 1.37 6.93
C ILE A 123 1.67 2.39 6.10
N LEU A 124 2.65 1.92 5.35
CA LEU A 124 3.38 2.71 4.37
C LEU A 124 2.83 2.40 2.98
N ASN A 125 2.34 3.42 2.29
CA ASN A 125 1.85 3.35 0.92
C ASN A 125 2.79 4.15 0.01
N THR A 126 3.43 3.48 -0.94
CA THR A 126 4.25 4.13 -1.96
C THR A 126 3.51 4.15 -3.27
N LEU A 127 3.28 5.33 -3.84
CA LEU A 127 2.72 5.52 -5.18
C LEU A 127 3.84 5.84 -6.17
N PHE A 128 4.05 4.97 -7.16
CA PHE A 128 5.05 5.18 -8.21
C PHE A 128 4.47 5.93 -9.41
N ALA A 129 3.90 7.11 -9.18
CA ALA A 129 3.33 7.93 -10.24
C ALA A 129 4.40 8.48 -11.21
N VAL A 130 4.05 8.62 -12.49
CA VAL A 130 4.90 9.27 -13.50
C VAL A 130 4.37 10.68 -13.83
N PRO A 131 5.19 11.56 -14.45
CA PRO A 131 4.77 12.91 -14.81
C PRO A 131 3.45 12.95 -15.59
N PRO A 132 2.57 13.94 -15.32
CA PRO A 132 2.81 15.15 -14.52
C PRO A 132 2.63 14.98 -12.99
N TYR A 133 2.34 13.78 -12.50
CA TYR A 133 2.15 13.51 -11.07
C TYR A 133 3.49 13.17 -10.39
N ALA A 134 3.57 13.43 -9.08
CA ALA A 134 4.74 13.11 -8.28
C ALA A 134 4.63 11.70 -7.69
N ALA A 135 5.71 10.92 -7.78
CA ALA A 135 5.83 9.71 -6.99
C ALA A 135 5.91 10.08 -5.51
N GLY A 136 5.36 9.25 -4.62
CA GLY A 136 5.31 9.60 -3.21
C GLY A 136 5.23 8.42 -2.27
N ILE A 137 5.56 8.68 -1.01
CA ILE A 137 5.43 7.73 0.09
C ILE A 137 4.59 8.39 1.17
N ASP A 138 3.46 7.78 1.50
CA ASP A 138 2.59 8.19 2.60
C ASP A 138 2.69 7.18 3.73
N VAL A 139 2.83 7.67 4.96
CA VAL A 139 2.87 6.87 6.18
C VAL A 139 1.65 7.18 7.01
N TYR A 140 0.81 6.17 7.22
CA TYR A 140 -0.42 6.28 8.00
C TYR A 140 -0.26 5.61 9.35
N GLU A 141 -0.73 6.28 10.40
CA GLU A 141 -0.80 5.73 11.75
C GLU A 141 -2.05 6.24 12.45
N ASN A 142 -2.87 5.33 12.99
CA ASN A 142 -4.05 5.67 13.79
C ASN A 142 -4.99 6.73 13.17
N GLY A 143 -5.20 6.68 11.86
CA GLY A 143 -6.07 7.60 11.12
C GLY A 143 -5.43 8.94 10.78
N ASN A 144 -4.12 9.09 11.00
CA ASN A 144 -3.35 10.28 10.64
C ASN A 144 -2.37 9.98 9.50
N LEU A 145 -2.12 10.97 8.64
CA LEU A 145 -0.98 10.98 7.75
C LEU A 145 0.22 11.46 8.58
N LEU A 146 0.99 10.50 9.11
CA LEU A 146 2.13 10.76 9.98
C LEU A 146 3.26 11.46 9.20
N ALA A 147 3.47 11.06 7.95
CA ALA A 147 4.44 11.68 7.05
C ALA A 147 4.05 11.48 5.59
N GLY A 148 4.35 12.47 4.75
CA GLY A 148 4.23 12.40 3.30
C GLY A 148 5.52 12.85 2.64
N TYR A 149 6.04 12.04 1.73
CA TYR A 149 7.24 12.31 0.95
C TYR A 149 6.85 12.40 -0.52
N SER A 150 7.28 13.44 -1.22
CA SER A 150 7.03 13.60 -2.66
C SER A 150 8.35 13.72 -3.42
N TYR A 151 8.42 13.03 -4.55
CA TYR A 151 9.62 12.90 -5.38
C TYR A 151 9.30 13.26 -6.83
N ARG A 152 10.28 13.79 -7.56
CA ARG A 152 10.08 14.18 -8.95
C ARG A 152 9.98 12.98 -9.88
N THR A 153 10.62 11.86 -9.50
CA THR A 153 10.68 10.65 -10.32
C THR A 153 10.47 9.40 -9.48
N VAL A 154 10.01 8.32 -10.14
CA VAL A 154 9.94 6.97 -9.56
C VAL A 154 11.32 6.51 -9.05
N ALA A 155 12.39 6.84 -9.77
CA ALA A 155 13.76 6.48 -9.39
C ALA A 155 14.19 7.15 -8.07
N GLU A 156 13.91 8.44 -7.90
CA GLU A 156 14.15 9.16 -6.64
C GLU A 156 13.34 8.56 -5.49
N CYS A 157 12.05 8.28 -5.72
CA CYS A 157 11.18 7.66 -4.72
C CYS A 157 11.75 6.31 -4.26
N ARG A 158 12.11 5.45 -5.21
CA ARG A 158 12.72 4.14 -4.93
C ARG A 158 14.03 4.25 -4.16
N ALA A 159 14.89 5.22 -4.49
CA ALA A 159 16.18 5.39 -3.81
C ALA A 159 16.02 5.77 -2.33
N ASN A 160 14.97 6.52 -1.98
CA ASN A 160 14.70 6.96 -0.61
C ASN A 160 13.86 5.97 0.21
N LEU A 161 13.11 5.09 -0.46
CA LEU A 161 12.20 4.12 0.16
C LEU A 161 12.84 3.25 1.27
N PRO A 162 14.08 2.70 1.13
CA PRO A 162 14.73 1.96 2.21
C PRO A 162 14.85 2.75 3.51
N GLN A 163 15.18 4.04 3.42
CA GLN A 163 15.34 4.90 4.59
C GLN A 163 13.99 5.13 5.28
N VAL A 164 12.94 5.38 4.50
CA VAL A 164 11.58 5.57 5.04
C VAL A 164 11.09 4.29 5.72
N LEU A 165 11.24 3.13 5.07
CA LEU A 165 10.91 1.83 5.66
C LEU A 165 11.62 1.60 7.00
N ARG A 166 12.95 1.85 7.08
CA ARG A 166 13.73 1.72 8.33
C ARG A 166 13.35 2.74 9.41
N THR A 167 12.75 3.86 9.03
CA THR A 167 12.33 4.90 9.98
C THR A 167 11.04 4.48 10.68
N TYR A 168 10.07 3.96 9.93
CA TYR A 168 8.72 3.71 10.45
C TYR A 168 8.40 2.24 10.76
N LEU A 169 9.06 1.28 10.10
CA LEU A 169 8.72 -0.16 10.20
C LEU A 169 9.87 -1.00 10.78
N ARG A 170 10.49 -0.52 11.88
CA ARG A 170 11.66 -1.16 12.48
C ARG A 170 11.47 -2.59 12.95
#